data_AF-A0A942RL55-F1
#
_entry.id   AF-A0A942RL55-F1
#
_cell.length_a   1.000
_cell.length_b   1.000
_cell.length_c   1.000
_cell.angle_alpha   90.00
_cell.angle_beta   90.00
_cell.angle_gamma   90.00
#
_symmetry.space_group_name_H-M   'P 1'
#
loop_
_entity.id
_entity.type
_entity.pdbx_description
1 polymer ?
#
loop_
_entity_poly.entity_id
_entity_poly.type
_entity_poly.pdbx_seq_one_letter_code
_entity_poly.pdbx_strand_id
1 'polypeptide(L)'
;MLSLLKKLQEIGYRVTLDGECLRLLWTGSGKPDPATINPLLSELRMRKSEAVSFIRNQSTTLPSHSSIKAAMDDRGYITIYSEKISQTIYLCRDQEIALSLLDGSIAFTLRELQHLVMQEYTPDELRELCDVKKELLRQMRRWKLPELAERLFNGILVDRDTPTVDCIVRLACKKVNTT
;
A
#
# COMPACT_ATOMS: atom_id res chain seq x y z
N MET A 1 -24.19 -11.54 -10.67
CA MET A 1 -23.11 -11.26 -9.71
C MET A 1 -22.83 -9.77 -9.55
N LEU A 2 -22.50 -9.06 -10.64
CA LEU A 2 -22.19 -7.62 -10.65
C LEU A 2 -23.30 -6.75 -10.02
N SER A 3 -24.56 -7.10 -10.30
CA SER A 3 -25.74 -6.46 -9.72
C SER A 3 -25.88 -6.62 -8.20
N LEU A 4 -25.43 -7.74 -7.61
CA LEU A 4 -25.54 -8.00 -6.18
C LEU A 4 -24.50 -7.19 -5.38
N LEU A 5 -23.24 -7.22 -5.83
CA LEU A 5 -22.16 -6.47 -5.19
C LEU A 5 -22.40 -4.96 -5.30
N LYS A 6 -22.93 -4.49 -6.44
CA LYS A 6 -23.32 -3.10 -6.62
C LYS A 6 -24.44 -2.68 -5.67
N LYS A 7 -25.48 -3.50 -5.49
CA LYS A 7 -26.56 -3.24 -4.51
C LYS A 7 -26.03 -3.15 -3.08
N LEU A 8 -25.15 -4.07 -2.69
CA LEU A 8 -24.51 -4.01 -1.37
C LEU A 8 -23.71 -2.71 -1.20
N GLN A 9 -22.98 -2.30 -2.23
CA GLN A 9 -22.23 -1.04 -2.23
C GLN A 9 -23.12 0.20 -2.15
N GLU A 10 -24.22 0.23 -2.90
CA GLU A 10 -25.22 1.31 -2.87
C GLU A 10 -25.88 1.46 -1.49
N ILE A 11 -26.08 0.36 -0.77
CA ILE A 11 -26.64 0.36 0.58
C ILE A 11 -25.59 0.82 1.61
N GLY A 12 -24.29 0.80 1.27
CA GLY A 12 -23.21 1.26 2.15
C GLY A 12 -22.30 0.14 2.68
N TYR A 13 -22.30 -1.03 2.05
CA TYR A 13 -21.32 -2.09 2.34
C TYR A 13 -20.14 -2.05 1.37
N ARG A 14 -18.93 -2.04 1.92
CA ARG A 14 -17.71 -2.35 1.18
C ARG A 14 -17.44 -3.85 1.25
N VAL A 15 -17.34 -4.50 0.09
CA VAL A 15 -16.97 -5.92 -0.03
C VAL A 15 -15.49 -6.02 -0.37
N THR A 16 -14.72 -6.75 0.42
CA THR A 16 -13.29 -7.01 0.19
C THR A 16 -12.99 -8.50 0.24
N LEU A 17 -11.89 -8.91 -0.38
CA LEU A 17 -11.38 -10.28 -0.32
C LEU A 17 -10.24 -10.37 0.71
N ASP A 18 -10.26 -11.39 1.55
CA ASP A 18 -9.15 -11.78 2.43
C ASP A 18 -8.88 -13.26 2.22
N GLY A 19 -7.89 -13.58 1.38
CA GLY A 19 -7.68 -14.93 0.86
C GLY A 19 -8.90 -15.41 0.05
N GLU A 20 -9.62 -16.41 0.58
CA GLU A 20 -10.86 -16.95 0.00
C GLU A 20 -12.12 -16.52 0.78
N CYS A 21 -11.96 -15.61 1.73
CA CYS A 21 -13.05 -15.10 2.54
C CYS A 21 -13.52 -13.75 2.02
N LEU A 22 -14.84 -13.60 1.87
CA LEU A 22 -15.47 -12.31 1.62
C LEU A 22 -15.64 -11.60 2.96
N ARG A 23 -15.01 -10.42 3.09
CA ARG A 23 -15.23 -9.51 4.21
C ARG A 23 -16.19 -8.41 3.78
N LEU A 24 -17.16 -8.12 4.64
CA LEU A 24 -18.16 -7.07 4.45
C LEU A 24 -17.96 -6.03 5.54
N LEU A 25 -17.62 -4.81 5.14
CA LEU A 25 -17.45 -3.67 6.04
C LEU A 25 -18.59 -2.67 5.80
N TRP A 26 -19.34 -2.34 6.85
CA TRP A 26 -20.33 -1.29 6.79
C TRP A 26 -19.66 0.09 6.83
N THR A 27 -19.98 0.95 5.87
CA THR A 27 -19.43 2.32 5.77
C THR A 27 -20.51 3.41 5.80
N GLY A 28 -21.79 3.05 5.92
CA GLY A 28 -22.90 4.01 5.99
C GLY A 28 -23.08 4.63 7.37
N SER A 29 -23.80 5.76 7.45
CA SER A 29 -24.23 6.33 8.73
C SER A 29 -25.48 5.60 9.24
N GLY A 30 -25.45 5.19 10.52
CA GLY A 30 -26.58 4.49 11.16
C GLY A 30 -26.50 2.96 11.10
N LYS A 31 -27.58 2.31 11.53
CA LYS A 31 -27.72 0.85 11.50
C LYS A 31 -28.42 0.43 10.21
N PRO A 32 -27.90 -0.56 9.49
CA PRO A 32 -28.44 -0.93 8.21
C PRO A 32 -29.68 -1.82 8.44
N ASP A 33 -30.74 -1.65 7.63
CA ASP A 33 -32.02 -2.35 7.80
C ASP A 33 -31.89 -3.86 7.52
N PRO A 34 -32.10 -4.74 8.54
CA PRO A 34 -31.96 -6.18 8.38
C PRO A 34 -32.90 -6.78 7.33
N ALA A 35 -34.10 -6.23 7.16
CA ALA A 35 -35.07 -6.74 6.20
C ALA A 35 -34.56 -6.60 4.75
N THR A 36 -33.83 -5.52 4.48
CA THR A 36 -33.22 -5.25 3.18
C THR A 36 -31.92 -6.04 2.97
N ILE A 37 -31.12 -6.24 4.01
CA ILE A 37 -29.75 -6.80 3.90
C ILE A 37 -29.73 -8.33 3.94
N ASN A 38 -30.54 -8.95 4.81
CA ASN A 38 -30.51 -10.40 5.01
C ASN A 38 -30.75 -11.20 3.72
N PRO A 39 -31.67 -10.79 2.82
CA PRO A 39 -31.81 -11.43 1.51
C PRO A 39 -30.53 -11.34 0.67
N LEU A 40 -29.89 -10.16 0.63
CA LEU A 40 -28.67 -9.94 -0.15
C LEU A 40 -27.49 -10.75 0.40
N LEU A 41 -27.35 -10.83 1.73
CA LEU A 41 -26.33 -11.66 2.37
C LEU A 41 -26.56 -13.15 2.14
N SER A 42 -27.82 -13.59 2.13
CA SER A 42 -28.17 -14.97 1.84
C SER A 42 -27.84 -15.33 0.39
N GLU A 43 -28.17 -14.44 -0.57
CA GLU A 43 -27.79 -14.62 -1.97
C GLU A 43 -26.26 -14.62 -2.15
N LEU A 44 -25.56 -13.72 -1.47
CA LEU A 44 -24.09 -13.65 -1.52
C LEU A 44 -23.43 -14.93 -0.98
N ARG A 45 -24.00 -15.52 0.08
CA ARG A 45 -23.53 -16.80 0.63
C ARG A 45 -23.73 -17.95 -0.35
N MET A 46 -24.90 -18.02 -1.00
CA MET A 46 -25.16 -19.05 -2.02
C MET A 46 -24.24 -18.92 -3.23
N ARG A 47 -23.84 -17.69 -3.58
CA ARG A 47 -23.00 -17.38 -4.74
C ARG A 47 -21.57 -16.98 -4.35
N LYS A 48 -21.06 -17.50 -3.24
CA LYS A 48 -19.74 -17.13 -2.71
C LYS A 48 -18.63 -17.32 -3.74
N SER A 49 -18.60 -18.47 -4.42
CA SER A 49 -17.57 -18.80 -5.41
C SER A 49 -17.57 -17.83 -6.59
N GLU A 50 -18.74 -17.50 -7.13
CA GLU A 50 -18.88 -16.50 -8.20
C GLU A 50 -18.42 -15.11 -7.76
N ALA A 51 -18.79 -14.69 -6.54
CA ALA A 51 -18.39 -13.40 -6.00
C ALA A 51 -16.87 -13.30 -5.77
N VAL A 52 -16.25 -14.36 -5.26
CA VAL A 52 -14.78 -14.45 -5.10
C VAL A 52 -14.09 -14.34 -6.45
N SER A 53 -14.50 -15.14 -7.44
CA SER A 53 -13.93 -15.09 -8.79
C SER A 53 -14.11 -13.71 -9.44
N PHE A 54 -15.28 -13.11 -9.27
CA PHE A 54 -15.57 -11.78 -9.80
C PHE A 54 -14.66 -10.70 -9.21
N ILE A 55 -14.52 -10.67 -7.88
CA ILE A 55 -13.66 -9.69 -7.20
C ILE A 55 -12.18 -9.93 -7.57
N ARG A 56 -11.75 -11.19 -7.65
CA ARG A 56 -10.37 -11.56 -8.06
C ARG A 56 -10.06 -11.05 -9.48
N ASN A 57 -11.01 -11.20 -10.40
CA ASN A 57 -10.88 -10.72 -11.78
C ASN A 57 -10.98 -9.19 -11.90
N GLN A 58 -11.54 -8.49 -10.90
CA GLN A 58 -11.51 -7.02 -10.83
C GLN A 58 -10.24 -6.49 -10.17
N SER A 59 -9.65 -7.21 -9.21
CA SER A 59 -8.37 -6.80 -8.61
C SER A 59 -7.19 -6.91 -9.59
N THR A 60 -7.33 -7.67 -10.68
CA THR A 60 -6.34 -7.72 -11.77
C THR A 60 -6.51 -6.60 -12.79
N THR A 61 -7.66 -5.91 -12.83
CA THR A 61 -7.77 -4.64 -13.57
C THR A 61 -7.11 -3.55 -12.74
N LEU A 62 -5.91 -3.14 -13.17
CA LEU A 62 -5.21 -1.97 -12.63
C LEU A 62 -6.20 -0.82 -12.42
N PRO A 63 -6.18 -0.14 -11.25
CA PRO A 63 -7.09 0.97 -11.01
C PRO A 63 -6.94 1.98 -12.13
N SER A 64 -8.06 2.46 -12.67
CA SER A 64 -8.03 3.45 -13.75
C SER A 64 -7.21 4.66 -13.30
N HIS A 65 -6.49 5.30 -14.23
CA HIS A 65 -5.68 6.48 -13.94
C HIS A 65 -6.48 7.59 -13.22
N SER A 66 -7.78 7.71 -13.51
CA SER A 66 -8.71 8.61 -12.83
C SER A 66 -8.94 8.26 -11.35
N SER A 67 -9.05 6.97 -11.02
CA SER A 67 -9.26 6.48 -9.66
C SER A 67 -8.00 6.60 -8.81
N ILE A 68 -6.83 6.34 -9.42
CA ILE A 68 -5.51 6.58 -8.83
C ILE A 68 -5.38 8.07 -8.48
N LYS A 69 -5.64 8.94 -9.44
CA LYS A 69 -5.53 10.39 -9.23
C LYS A 69 -6.46 10.89 -8.13
N ALA A 70 -7.74 10.50 -8.16
CA ALA A 70 -8.71 10.89 -7.13
C ALA A 70 -8.33 10.40 -5.72
N ALA A 71 -7.85 9.17 -5.58
CA ALA A 71 -7.38 8.65 -4.29
C ALA A 71 -6.14 9.41 -3.77
N MET A 72 -5.23 9.77 -4.67
CA MET A 72 -4.04 10.54 -4.34
C MET A 72 -4.36 12.01 -4.02
N ASP A 73 -5.39 12.60 -4.66
CA ASP A 73 -5.90 13.95 -4.35
C ASP A 73 -6.62 14.00 -2.99
N ASP A 74 -7.37 12.95 -2.61
CA ASP A 74 -8.12 12.88 -1.34
C ASP A 74 -7.23 12.60 -0.12
N ARG A 75 -6.26 11.67 -0.27
CA ARG A 75 -5.50 11.11 0.88
C ARG A 75 -4.01 11.40 0.85
N GLY A 76 -3.49 11.92 -0.25
CA GLY A 76 -2.05 12.04 -0.52
C GLY A 76 -1.37 10.71 -0.88
N TYR A 77 -2.09 9.58 -0.78
CA TYR A 77 -1.53 8.26 -1.07
C TYR A 77 -2.55 7.24 -1.58
N ILE A 78 -2.03 6.17 -2.18
CA ILE A 78 -2.79 5.02 -2.66
C ILE A 78 -2.24 3.76 -2.01
N THR A 79 -3.13 2.83 -1.64
CA THR A 79 -2.75 1.56 -1.04
C THR A 79 -2.82 0.45 -2.08
N ILE A 80 -1.75 -0.31 -2.24
CA ILE A 80 -1.64 -1.43 -3.18
C ILE A 80 -1.12 -2.66 -2.45
N TYR A 81 -1.75 -3.81 -2.66
CA TYR A 81 -1.19 -5.08 -2.21
C TYR A 81 -0.22 -5.61 -3.26
N SER A 82 1.02 -5.89 -2.86
CA SER A 82 2.03 -6.49 -3.74
C SER A 82 2.15 -7.98 -3.45
N GLU A 83 1.77 -8.81 -4.42
CA GLU A 83 1.91 -10.27 -4.32
C GLU A 83 3.37 -10.73 -4.25
N LYS A 84 4.29 -10.02 -4.93
CA LYS A 84 5.72 -10.36 -4.95
C LYS A 84 6.36 -10.38 -3.56
N ILE A 85 5.92 -9.48 -2.70
CA ILE A 85 6.43 -9.32 -1.33
C ILE A 85 5.39 -9.66 -0.26
N SER A 86 4.20 -10.14 -0.67
CA SER A 86 3.05 -10.46 0.18
C SER A 86 2.71 -9.39 1.22
N GLN A 87 2.80 -8.11 0.82
CA GLN A 87 2.65 -6.97 1.73
C GLN A 87 1.89 -5.83 1.06
N THR A 88 1.23 -5.03 1.91
CA THR A 88 0.59 -3.79 1.49
C THR A 88 1.63 -2.67 1.42
N ILE A 89 1.75 -2.06 0.25
CA ILE A 89 2.58 -0.88 -0.01
C ILE A 89 1.71 0.35 -0.20
N TYR A 90 2.27 1.50 0.16
CA TYR A 90 1.63 2.80 0.00
C TYR A 90 2.38 3.58 -1.08
N LEU A 91 1.66 4.12 -2.06
CA LEU A 91 2.21 5.01 -3.07
C LEU A 91 1.88 6.44 -2.71
N CYS A 92 2.89 7.28 -2.59
CA CYS A 92 2.78 8.69 -2.23
C CYS A 92 3.29 9.58 -3.36
N ARG A 93 2.94 10.86 -3.32
CA ARG A 93 3.58 11.87 -4.18
C ARG A 93 5.04 12.06 -3.76
N ASP A 94 5.90 12.39 -4.71
CA ASP A 94 7.34 12.58 -4.47
C ASP A 94 7.65 13.64 -3.40
N GLN A 95 6.78 14.65 -3.22
CA GLN A 95 6.93 15.72 -2.24
C GLN A 95 6.28 15.40 -0.88
N GLU A 96 5.51 14.30 -0.79
CA GLU A 96 4.74 13.91 0.39
C GLU A 96 5.29 12.61 0.97
N ILE A 97 6.61 12.50 1.12
CA ILE A 97 7.24 11.37 1.84
C ILE A 97 6.88 11.52 3.31
N ALA A 98 5.68 11.08 3.61
CA ALA A 98 5.07 11.30 4.87
C ALA A 98 5.57 10.20 5.81
N LEU A 99 6.47 10.62 6.70
CA LEU A 99 6.81 9.95 7.97
C LEU A 99 5.58 9.54 8.80
N SER A 100 4.37 9.92 8.37
CA SER A 100 3.08 9.67 9.00
C SER A 100 2.46 8.29 8.69
N LEU A 101 3.04 7.48 7.81
CA LEU A 101 2.49 6.13 7.58
C LEU A 101 2.71 5.23 8.81
N LEU A 102 1.75 4.36 9.09
CA LEU A 102 1.71 3.52 10.29
C LEU A 102 3.01 2.73 10.51
N ASP A 103 3.29 2.39 11.76
CA ASP A 103 4.49 1.63 12.11
C ASP A 103 4.50 0.26 11.40
N GLY A 104 5.54 0.01 10.60
CA GLY A 104 5.67 -1.20 9.79
C GLY A 104 5.13 -1.11 8.35
N SER A 105 4.52 0.01 7.95
CA SER A 105 4.10 0.25 6.56
C SER A 105 5.28 0.71 5.68
N ILE A 106 5.31 0.26 4.43
CA ILE A 106 6.28 0.75 3.42
C ILE A 106 5.58 1.72 2.48
N ALA A 107 6.15 2.91 2.38
CA ALA A 107 5.78 3.91 1.39
C ALA A 107 6.78 3.87 0.23
N PHE A 108 6.31 4.05 -0.99
CA PHE A 108 7.13 4.38 -2.15
C PHE A 108 6.61 5.66 -2.79
N THR A 109 7.51 6.52 -3.21
CA THR A 109 7.16 7.61 -4.12
C THR A 109 6.95 7.08 -5.54
N LEU A 110 6.35 7.89 -6.40
CA LEU A 110 6.20 7.54 -7.81
C LEU A 110 7.57 7.35 -8.47
N ARG A 111 8.54 8.20 -8.15
CA ARG A 111 9.92 8.08 -8.66
C ARG A 111 10.60 6.79 -8.22
N GLU A 112 10.46 6.41 -6.94
CA GLU A 112 11.01 5.16 -6.44
C GLU A 112 10.37 3.96 -7.14
N LEU A 113 9.05 3.97 -7.30
CA LEU A 113 8.36 2.90 -8.00
C LEU A 113 8.80 2.78 -9.46
N GLN A 114 8.99 3.91 -10.16
CA GLN A 114 9.54 3.91 -11.52
C GLN A 114 10.93 3.27 -11.57
N HIS A 115 11.81 3.60 -10.62
CA HIS A 115 13.12 2.97 -10.51
C HIS A 115 13.03 1.46 -10.25
N LEU A 116 12.14 1.04 -9.34
CA LEU A 116 11.90 -0.37 -9.03
C LEU A 116 11.33 -1.16 -10.22
N VAL A 117 10.55 -0.51 -11.09
CA VAL A 117 10.01 -1.13 -12.30
C VAL A 117 11.06 -1.18 -13.41
N MET A 118 11.92 -0.17 -13.51
CA MET A 118 13.01 -0.13 -14.49
C MET A 118 14.14 -1.12 -14.18
N GLN A 119 14.29 -1.53 -12.92
CA GLN A 119 15.27 -2.54 -12.52
C GLN A 119 14.59 -3.89 -12.32
N GLU A 120 15.17 -4.93 -12.91
CA GLU A 120 14.66 -6.30 -12.78
C GLU A 120 15.06 -6.89 -11.43
N TYR A 121 14.34 -6.52 -10.37
CA TYR A 121 14.53 -7.13 -9.05
C TYR A 121 13.80 -8.48 -8.94
N THR A 122 14.49 -9.44 -8.33
CA THR A 122 13.87 -10.68 -7.86
C THR A 122 12.94 -10.41 -6.65
N PRO A 123 11.98 -11.30 -6.37
CA PRO A 123 11.11 -11.15 -5.21
C PRO A 123 11.86 -11.05 -3.87
N ASP A 124 12.98 -11.76 -3.73
CA ASP A 124 13.78 -11.76 -2.50
C ASP A 124 14.54 -10.43 -2.33
N GLU A 125 15.14 -9.91 -3.40
CA GLU A 125 15.78 -8.58 -3.39
C GLU A 125 14.77 -7.46 -3.09
N LEU A 126 13.55 -7.54 -3.64
CA LEU A 126 12.49 -6.59 -3.32
C LEU A 126 12.11 -6.64 -1.84
N ARG A 127 12.05 -7.83 -1.23
CA ARG A 127 11.77 -7.97 0.21
C ARG A 127 12.89 -7.38 1.05
N GLU A 128 14.15 -7.65 0.69
CA GLU A 128 15.30 -7.09 1.40
C GLU A 128 15.32 -5.55 1.32
N LEU A 129 15.11 -4.99 0.12
CA LEU A 129 15.02 -3.54 -0.08
C LEU A 129 13.89 -2.93 0.76
N CYS A 130 12.73 -3.60 0.79
CA CYS A 130 11.59 -3.22 1.60
C CYS A 130 11.91 -3.21 3.10
N ASP A 131 12.60 -4.22 3.61
CA ASP A 131 12.95 -4.34 5.03
C ASP A 131 14.04 -3.33 5.43
N VAL A 132 15.05 -3.12 4.58
CA VAL A 132 16.05 -2.04 4.76
C VAL A 132 15.35 -0.69 4.84
N LYS A 133 14.41 -0.41 3.94
CA LYS A 133 13.67 0.85 3.93
C LYS A 133 12.81 1.03 5.19
N LYS A 134 12.12 -0.02 5.67
CA LYS A 134 11.39 0.04 6.94
C LYS A 134 12.30 0.39 8.10
N GLU A 135 13.45 -0.26 8.19
CA GLU A 135 14.38 -0.05 9.29
C GLU A 135 14.95 1.36 9.27
N LEU A 136 15.32 1.87 8.08
CA LEU A 136 15.71 3.26 7.91
C LEU A 136 14.60 4.20 8.41
N LEU A 137 13.37 4.04 7.94
CA LEU A 137 12.24 4.87 8.36
C LEU A 137 12.01 4.83 9.88
N ARG A 138 12.15 3.66 10.52
CA ARG A 138 12.08 3.53 11.99
C ARG A 138 13.18 4.33 12.68
N GLN A 139 14.42 4.23 12.20
CA GLN A 139 15.54 4.98 12.77
C GLN A 139 15.36 6.49 12.61
N MET A 140 14.88 6.95 11.45
CA MET A 140 14.59 8.37 11.20
C MET A 140 13.54 8.93 12.15
N ARG A 141 12.46 8.18 12.42
CA ARG A 141 11.45 8.54 13.42
C ARG A 141 12.05 8.62 14.81
N ARG A 142 12.85 7.61 15.20
CA ARG A 142 13.50 7.57 16.51
C ARG A 142 14.38 8.79 16.75
N TRP A 143 15.02 9.30 15.71
CA TRP A 143 15.88 10.48 15.82
C TRP A 143 15.13 11.81 15.70
N LYS A 144 13.80 11.80 15.47
CA LYS A 144 13.00 13.01 15.21
C LYS A 144 13.65 13.91 14.15
N LEU A 145 14.12 13.30 13.06
CA LEU A 145 14.77 14.01 11.96
C LEU A 145 13.88 14.04 10.70
N PRO A 146 12.72 14.74 10.75
CA PRO A 146 11.85 14.82 9.58
C PRO A 146 12.53 15.53 8.40
N GLU A 147 13.34 16.55 8.67
CA GLU A 147 14.04 17.34 7.65
C GLU A 147 15.16 16.57 6.92
N LEU A 148 15.77 15.56 7.57
CA LEU A 148 16.77 14.70 6.91
C LEU A 148 16.13 13.61 6.06
N ALA A 149 14.88 13.20 6.35
CA ALA A 149 14.16 12.23 5.51
C ALA A 149 13.92 12.82 4.13
N GLU A 150 13.42 14.04 4.10
CA GLU A 150 13.15 14.75 2.85
C GLU A 150 14.43 14.93 2.00
N ARG A 151 15.58 15.23 2.63
CA ARG A 151 16.87 15.39 1.93
C ARG A 151 17.48 14.07 1.47
N LEU A 152 17.38 13.01 2.27
CA LEU A 152 17.90 11.69 1.91
C LEU A 152 17.09 11.12 0.73
N PHE A 153 15.76 11.11 0.80
CA PHE A 153 14.95 10.51 -0.26
C PHE A 153 14.97 11.31 -1.57
N ASN A 154 15.06 12.64 -1.52
CA ASN A 154 15.22 13.46 -2.73
C ASN A 154 16.63 13.34 -3.36
N GLY A 155 17.65 12.97 -2.57
CA GLY A 155 19.04 12.83 -3.04
C GLY A 155 19.47 11.41 -3.42
N ILE A 156 18.84 10.36 -2.87
CA ILE A 156 19.28 8.96 -3.03
C ILE A 156 19.15 8.42 -4.47
N LEU A 157 18.32 9.02 -5.32
CA LEU A 157 18.09 8.52 -6.69
C LEU A 157 18.75 9.34 -7.81
N VAL A 158 19.59 10.34 -7.50
CA VAL A 158 20.04 11.30 -8.53
C VAL A 158 21.46 11.09 -9.07
N ASP A 159 22.34 10.27 -8.48
CA ASP A 159 23.69 10.13 -9.06
C ASP A 159 24.29 8.73 -9.05
N ARG A 160 24.87 8.36 -10.20
CA ARG A 160 25.35 7.01 -10.54
C ARG A 160 26.78 6.72 -10.09
N ASP A 161 27.56 7.72 -9.67
CA ASP A 161 29.02 7.56 -9.56
C ASP A 161 29.67 7.80 -8.19
N THR A 162 28.94 8.00 -7.07
CA THR A 162 29.55 7.91 -5.72
C THR A 162 28.49 7.81 -4.59
N PRO A 163 28.90 7.64 -3.32
CA PRO A 163 28.92 6.43 -2.51
C PRO A 163 27.64 6.27 -1.65
N THR A 164 26.43 6.28 -2.23
CA THR A 164 25.21 6.48 -1.40
C THR A 164 24.80 5.27 -0.56
N VAL A 165 24.86 4.05 -1.11
CA VAL A 165 24.70 2.82 -0.30
C VAL A 165 25.84 2.70 0.70
N ASP A 166 27.07 3.03 0.29
CA ASP A 166 28.25 3.00 1.16
C ASP A 166 28.20 4.09 2.25
N CYS A 167 27.55 5.23 2.02
CA CYS A 167 27.30 6.28 3.02
C CYS A 167 26.22 5.86 4.02
N ILE A 168 25.16 5.19 3.56
CA ILE A 168 24.10 4.64 4.40
C ILE A 168 24.65 3.49 5.26
N VAL A 169 25.44 2.58 4.67
CA VAL A 169 26.16 1.51 5.38
C VAL A 169 27.20 2.10 6.35
N ARG A 170 28.00 3.10 5.94
CA ARG A 170 28.96 3.76 6.84
C ARG A 170 28.28 4.50 7.98
N LEU A 171 27.15 5.18 7.78
CA LEU A 171 26.38 5.85 8.84
C LEU A 171 25.77 4.83 9.82
N ALA A 172 25.30 3.68 9.33
CA ALA A 172 24.82 2.59 10.17
C ALA A 172 25.97 1.92 10.96
N CYS A 173 27.11 1.64 10.32
CA CYS A 173 28.27 1.00 10.95
C CYS A 173 29.02 1.92 11.93
N LYS A 174 29.06 3.25 11.71
CA LYS A 174 29.75 4.18 12.62
C LYS A 174 29.07 4.28 13.99
N LYS A 175 27.78 3.95 14.09
CA LYS A 175 27.01 4.03 15.33
C LYS A 175 27.03 2.74 16.15
N VAL A 176 27.36 1.60 15.53
CA VAL A 176 27.48 0.30 16.22
C VAL A 176 28.79 0.19 17.03
N ASN A 177 29.82 0.99 16.71
CA ASN A 177 31.12 0.94 17.39
C ASN A 177 31.32 1.99 18.51
N THR A 178 30.25 2.52 19.11
CA THR A 178 30.34 3.51 20.23
C THR A 178 29.49 3.15 21.44
N THR A 179 29.41 1.86 21.78
CA THR A 179 28.88 1.36 23.06
C THR A 179 29.76 0.23 23.57
#